data_AF-A0A1Q5PIG8-F1
#
_entry.id   AF-A0A1Q5PIG8-F1
#
_cell.length_a   1.000
_cell.length_b   1.000
_cell.length_c   1.000
_cell.angle_alpha   90.00
_cell.angle_beta   90.00
_cell.angle_gamma   90.00
#
_symmetry.space_group_name_H-M   'P 1'
#
loop_
_entity.id
_entity.type
_entity.pdbx_description
1 polymer ?
#
loop_
_entity_poly.entity_id
_entity_poly.type
_entity_poly.pdbx_seq_one_letter_code
_entity_poly.pdbx_strand_id
1 'polypeptide(L)'
;MLHPDKKTPVAGAGIVRLSSGTGTITDEAGRFSLLVQPHDSILVRAVGFRPVLYQVKPEQGTAQQLLFVLQEEVQQIREVEVRSAPLLVKRPTEQLKPTITPPPPVPPRPPTLLFNPVSYFSKEGRQRRKLRKYLTREEERRQQQEAERLRLEQEQQRQNYNRFFKDNTGYR
;
A
#
# COMPACT_ATOMS: atom_id res chain seq x y z
N MET A 1 15.89 19.14 42.40
CA MET A 1 15.12 19.94 41.43
C MET A 1 15.94 19.99 40.14
N LEU A 2 15.53 19.24 39.11
CA LEU A 2 16.18 19.27 37.79
C LEU A 2 15.80 20.58 37.11
N HIS A 3 16.79 21.39 36.76
CA HIS A 3 16.58 22.65 36.04
C HIS A 3 16.67 22.36 34.53
N PRO A 4 15.82 22.99 33.70
CA PRO A 4 15.87 22.79 32.25
C PRO A 4 17.18 23.36 31.68
N ASP A 5 17.96 22.51 31.00
CA ASP A 5 19.14 22.95 30.26
C ASP A 5 18.71 23.59 28.92
N LYS A 6 19.32 24.72 28.58
CA LYS A 6 19.07 25.48 27.35
C LYS A 6 20.08 25.17 26.24
N LYS A 7 21.12 24.38 26.53
CA LYS A 7 22.24 24.16 25.62
C LYS A 7 22.15 22.87 24.80
N THR A 8 21.46 21.85 25.31
CA THR A 8 21.35 20.56 24.65
C THR A 8 20.19 20.56 23.64
N PRO A 9 20.46 20.38 22.33
CA PRO A 9 19.39 20.24 21.35
C PRO A 9 18.63 18.93 21.57
N VAL A 10 17.30 18.98 21.41
CA VAL A 10 16.44 17.80 21.53
C VAL A 10 16.09 17.30 20.13
N ALA A 11 16.73 16.21 19.70
CA ALA A 11 16.44 15.54 18.45
C ALA A 11 15.20 14.65 18.56
N GLY A 12 14.40 14.55 17.50
CA GLY A 12 13.23 13.66 17.48
C GLY A 12 12.02 14.16 18.29
N ALA A 13 12.02 15.43 18.73
CA ALA A 13 10.86 16.02 19.39
C ALA A 13 9.72 16.20 18.38
N GLY A 14 8.51 15.78 18.74
CA GLY A 14 7.31 15.94 17.94
C GLY A 14 6.68 17.30 18.19
N ILE A 15 6.52 18.09 17.12
CA ILE A 15 5.79 19.35 17.12
C ILE A 15 4.49 19.14 16.35
N VAL A 16 3.36 19.21 17.04
CA VAL A 16 2.04 18.91 16.48
C VAL A 16 1.11 20.09 16.64
N ARG A 17 0.41 20.44 15.56
CA ARG A 17 -0.68 21.41 15.59
C ARG A 17 -1.96 20.69 16.05
N LEU A 18 -2.51 21.08 17.20
CA LEU A 18 -3.68 20.42 17.78
C LEU A 18 -4.96 20.55 16.94
N SER A 19 -5.10 21.64 16.17
CA SER A 19 -6.30 21.88 15.35
C SER A 19 -6.45 20.91 14.18
N SER A 20 -5.35 20.42 13.62
CA SER A 20 -5.36 19.53 12.43
C SER A 20 -4.73 18.17 12.68
N GLY A 21 -4.04 17.97 13.80
CA GLY A 21 -3.22 16.78 14.06
C GLY A 21 -1.97 16.66 13.17
N THR A 22 -1.71 17.63 12.29
CA THR A 22 -0.51 17.67 11.46
C THR A 22 0.69 18.19 12.25
N GLY A 23 1.88 17.67 11.96
CA GLY A 23 3.07 18.01 12.72
C GLY A 23 4.36 17.65 12.01
N THR A 24 5.46 18.09 12.58
CA THR A 24 6.82 17.78 12.14
C THR A 24 7.67 17.32 13.31
N ILE A 25 8.88 16.84 13.02
CA ILE A 25 9.82 16.31 14.01
C ILE A 25 11.09 17.16 13.94
N THR A 26 11.76 17.38 15.07
CA THR A 26 13.06 18.08 15.10
C THR A 26 14.19 17.26 14.50
N ASP A 27 15.12 17.95 13.83
CA ASP A 27 16.37 17.36 13.34
C ASP A 27 17.40 17.13 14.48
N GLU A 28 18.59 16.60 14.13
CA GLU A 28 19.68 16.37 15.08
C GLU A 28 20.17 17.65 15.79
N ALA A 29 19.95 18.82 15.16
CA ALA A 29 20.28 20.13 15.72
C ALA A 29 19.12 20.75 16.52
N GLY A 30 17.99 20.05 16.68
CA GLY A 30 16.81 20.54 17.39
C GLY A 30 15.96 21.56 16.61
N ARG A 31 16.19 21.73 15.31
CA ARG A 31 15.45 22.65 14.44
C ARG A 31 14.24 21.98 13.83
N PHE A 32 13.22 22.78 13.54
CA PHE A 32 12.00 22.34 12.88
C PHE A 32 11.41 23.47 12.03
N SER A 33 10.50 23.11 11.15
CA SER A 33 9.68 24.05 10.41
C SER A 33 8.26 23.52 10.36
N LEU A 34 7.29 24.35 10.72
CA LEU A 34 5.89 24.01 10.72
C LEU A 34 5.09 25.22 10.27
N LEU A 35 4.31 25.07 9.22
CA LEU A 35 3.33 26.09 8.84
C LEU A 35 2.22 26.06 9.90
N VAL A 36 1.78 27.22 10.39
CA VAL A 36 0.71 27.33 11.40
C VAL A 36 -0.19 28.50 11.06
N GLN A 37 -1.45 28.44 11.44
CA GLN A 37 -2.37 29.56 11.32
C GLN A 37 -2.40 30.37 12.63
N PRO A 38 -2.77 31.66 12.57
CA PRO A 38 -3.00 32.44 13.78
C PRO A 38 -4.03 31.77 14.69
N HIS A 39 -3.83 31.86 16.01
CA HIS A 39 -4.67 31.23 17.04
C HIS A 39 -4.60 29.69 17.14
N ASP A 40 -3.80 29.02 16.31
CA ASP A 40 -3.55 27.60 16.49
C ASP A 40 -2.80 27.32 17.80
N SER A 41 -3.01 26.12 18.32
CA SER A 41 -2.23 25.59 19.44
C SER A 41 -1.23 24.55 18.94
N ILE A 42 0.01 24.68 19.36
CA ILE A 42 1.12 23.78 19.07
C ILE A 42 1.46 23.01 20.34
N LEU A 43 1.53 21.68 20.22
CA LEU A 43 2.02 20.78 21.23
C LEU A 43 3.45 20.36 20.88
N VAL A 44 4.39 20.65 21.75
CA VAL A 44 5.78 20.17 21.65
C VAL A 44 5.97 19.06 22.67
N ARG A 45 6.38 17.88 22.22
CA ARG A 45 6.61 16.70 23.08
C ARG A 45 7.87 15.94 22.68
N ALA A 46 8.57 15.41 23.67
CA ALA A 46 9.71 14.51 23.47
C ALA A 46 9.69 13.44 24.56
N VAL A 47 10.30 12.29 24.29
CA VAL A 47 10.39 11.19 25.26
C VAL A 47 11.27 11.62 26.43
N GLY A 48 10.79 11.44 27.67
CA GLY A 48 11.51 11.83 28.88
C GLY A 48 11.41 13.33 29.22
N PHE A 49 10.56 14.08 28.52
CA PHE A 49 10.34 15.50 28.78
C PHE A 49 8.86 15.82 28.99
N ARG A 50 8.60 16.85 29.80
CA ARG A 50 7.27 17.41 29.99
C ARG A 50 6.77 18.08 28.70
N PRO A 51 5.57 17.75 28.21
CA PRO A 51 5.02 18.38 27.01
C PRO A 51 4.69 19.86 27.28
N VAL A 52 4.94 20.71 26.29
CA VAL A 52 4.65 22.15 26.35
C VAL A 52 3.58 22.49 25.34
N LEU A 53 2.55 23.20 25.80
CA LEU A 53 1.48 23.75 24.97
C LEU A 53 1.75 25.22 24.70
N TYR A 54 1.77 25.61 23.42
CA TYR A 54 1.99 26.98 23.00
C TYR A 54 0.86 27.46 22.08
N GLN A 55 0.29 28.62 22.37
CA GLN A 55 -0.72 29.23 21.52
C GLN A 55 -0.09 30.28 20.61
N VAL A 56 -0.27 30.12 19.30
CA VAL A 56 0.27 31.02 18.28
C VAL A 56 -0.47 32.35 18.36
N LYS A 57 0.27 33.43 18.59
CA LYS A 57 -0.28 34.79 18.58
C LYS A 57 -0.44 35.26 17.13
N PRO A 58 -1.49 36.03 16.81
CA PRO A 58 -1.64 36.65 15.50
C PRO A 58 -0.65 37.81 15.36
N GLU A 59 0.61 37.50 15.05
CA GLU A 59 1.63 38.50 14.77
C GLU A 59 1.76 38.75 13.25
N GLN A 60 1.96 40.01 12.88
CA GLN A 60 2.07 40.47 11.50
C GLN A 60 3.47 40.10 10.96
N GLY A 61 3.64 38.87 10.48
CA GLY A 61 4.91 38.40 9.91
C GLY A 61 4.78 37.00 9.30
N THR A 62 5.51 36.73 8.22
CA THR A 62 5.47 35.47 7.48
C THR A 62 6.26 34.33 8.15
N ALA A 63 7.16 34.62 9.08
CA ALA A 63 7.98 33.63 9.77
C ALA A 63 8.28 34.03 11.22
N GLN A 64 7.86 33.20 12.17
CA GLN A 64 8.15 33.35 13.60
C GLN A 64 9.26 32.38 14.01
N GLN A 65 10.29 32.89 14.69
CA GLN A 65 11.33 32.05 15.31
C GLN A 65 10.98 31.81 16.78
N LEU A 66 10.72 30.55 17.13
CA LEU A 66 10.35 30.14 18.49
C LEU A 66 11.43 29.22 19.05
N LEU A 67 11.84 29.49 20.30
CA LEU A 67 12.71 28.61 21.08
C LEU A 67 11.88 27.97 22.20
N PHE A 68 11.73 26.66 22.15
CA PHE A 68 11.08 25.89 23.19
C PHE A 68 12.12 25.21 24.07
N VAL A 69 12.03 25.43 25.38
CA VAL A 69 12.87 24.76 26.38
C VAL A 69 12.01 23.74 27.10
N LEU A 70 12.34 22.47 26.94
CA LEU A 70 11.62 21.37 27.58
C LEU A 70 12.25 21.05 28.93
N GLN A 71 11.41 20.65 29.88
CA GLN A 71 11.86 20.20 31.20
C GLN A 71 11.89 18.68 31.24
N GLU A 72 12.99 18.09 31.70
CA GLU A 72 13.10 16.64 31.89
C GLU A 72 12.09 16.17 32.94
N GLU A 73 11.36 15.11 32.60
CA GLU A 73 10.36 14.50 33.46
C GLU A 73 10.38 12.98 33.29
N VAL A 74 10.59 12.27 34.41
CA VAL A 74 10.51 10.81 34.43
C VAL A 74 9.04 10.41 34.43
N GLN A 75 8.56 9.97 33.27
CA GLN A 75 7.19 9.48 33.13
C GLN A 75 7.16 7.95 33.15
N GLN A 76 6.37 7.38 34.06
CA GLN A 76 6.14 5.95 34.08
C GLN A 76 5.23 5.56 32.92
N ILE A 77 5.79 4.87 31.93
CA ILE A 77 5.03 4.35 30.78
C ILE A 77 4.21 3.15 31.28
N ARG A 78 2.91 3.14 31.01
CA ARG A 78 2.05 1.99 31.31
C ARG A 78 2.27 0.91 30.26
N GLU A 79 2.15 -0.34 30.68
CA GLU A 79 2.13 -1.46 29.76
C GLU A 79 0.98 -1.30 28.75
N VAL A 80 1.29 -1.51 27.47
CA VAL A 80 0.31 -1.42 26.39
C VAL A 80 -0.07 -2.84 26.00
N GLU A 81 -1.31 -3.24 26.29
CA GLU A 81 -1.88 -4.48 25.77
C GLU A 81 -2.19 -4.30 24.28
N VAL A 82 -1.38 -4.90 23.41
CA VAL A 82 -1.69 -4.97 21.98
C VAL A 82 -2.72 -6.07 21.77
N ARG A 83 -4.00 -5.68 21.82
CA ARG A 83 -5.09 -6.58 21.42
C ARG A 83 -5.20 -6.56 19.91
N SER A 84 -5.03 -7.72 19.27
CA SER A 84 -5.43 -7.89 17.88
C SER A 84 -6.95 -7.73 17.83
N ALA A 85 -7.43 -6.55 17.41
CA ALA A 85 -8.83 -6.41 17.05
C ALA A 85 -9.08 -7.46 15.95
N PRO A 86 -10.09 -8.34 16.08
CA PRO A 86 -10.48 -9.16 14.96
C PRO A 86 -10.80 -8.16 13.85
N LEU A 87 -10.08 -8.25 12.74
CA LEU A 87 -10.50 -7.61 11.51
C LEU A 87 -11.92 -8.14 11.29
N LEU A 88 -12.94 -7.35 11.64
CA LEU A 88 -14.25 -7.42 11.04
C LEU A 88 -14.08 -6.94 9.59
N VAL A 89 -13.21 -7.63 8.84
CA VAL A 89 -13.50 -7.93 7.46
C VAL A 89 -14.77 -8.73 7.56
N LYS A 90 -15.91 -8.03 7.56
CA LYS A 90 -17.15 -8.60 7.08
C LYS A 90 -16.80 -9.04 5.68
N ARG A 91 -16.27 -10.27 5.55
CA ARG A 91 -16.39 -10.99 4.29
C ARG A 91 -17.87 -10.84 3.98
N PRO A 92 -18.24 -10.29 2.81
CA PRO A 92 -19.64 -10.29 2.40
C PRO A 92 -20.03 -11.76 2.27
N THR A 93 -20.42 -12.34 3.41
CA THR A 93 -20.84 -13.72 3.55
C THR A 93 -22.32 -13.61 3.41
N GLU A 94 -22.83 -14.26 2.37
CA GLU A 94 -24.21 -14.20 1.93
C GLU A 94 -24.50 -12.81 1.34
N GLN A 95 -24.11 -12.57 0.09
CA GLN A 95 -25.06 -12.81 -1.00
C GLN A 95 -26.49 -12.82 -0.43
N LEU A 96 -27.06 -11.62 -0.25
CA LEU A 96 -28.48 -11.41 -0.48
C LEU A 96 -28.82 -12.35 -1.63
N LYS A 97 -29.50 -13.48 -1.37
CA LYS A 97 -30.06 -14.27 -2.45
C LYS A 97 -30.85 -13.24 -3.22
N PRO A 98 -30.47 -12.87 -4.45
CA PRO A 98 -31.33 -12.00 -5.22
C PRO A 98 -32.66 -12.76 -5.21
N THR A 99 -33.74 -12.10 -4.79
CA THR A 99 -35.07 -12.59 -5.09
C THR A 99 -35.15 -12.52 -6.60
N ILE A 100 -34.64 -13.56 -7.25
CA ILE A 100 -34.84 -13.84 -8.65
C ILE A 100 -36.31 -14.24 -8.67
N THR A 101 -37.19 -13.25 -8.89
CA THR A 101 -38.45 -13.59 -9.53
C THR A 101 -38.05 -14.36 -10.79
N PRO A 102 -38.41 -15.65 -10.90
CA PRO A 102 -38.01 -16.40 -12.07
C PRO A 102 -38.50 -15.61 -13.28
N PRO A 103 -37.62 -15.33 -14.26
CA PRO A 103 -38.10 -14.74 -15.50
C PRO A 103 -39.21 -15.64 -16.03
N PRO A 104 -40.28 -15.08 -16.63
CA PRO A 104 -41.32 -15.88 -17.24
C PRO A 104 -40.67 -16.97 -18.10
N PRO A 105 -41.20 -18.21 -18.08
CA PRO A 105 -40.56 -19.34 -18.72
C PRO A 105 -40.20 -18.96 -20.15
N VAL A 106 -38.90 -18.94 -20.43
CA VAL A 106 -38.38 -18.64 -21.76
C VAL A 106 -39.06 -19.63 -22.71
N PRO A 107 -39.64 -19.18 -23.84
CA PRO A 107 -40.19 -20.11 -24.82
C PRO A 107 -39.12 -21.15 -25.14
N PRO A 108 -39.49 -22.44 -25.30
CA PRO A 108 -38.54 -23.50 -25.53
C PRO A 108 -37.62 -23.11 -26.68
N ARG A 109 -36.33 -22.95 -26.39
CA ARG A 109 -35.34 -22.61 -27.42
C ARG A 109 -35.42 -23.71 -28.48
N PRO A 110 -35.44 -23.37 -29.77
CA PRO A 110 -35.35 -24.39 -30.80
C PRO A 110 -34.07 -25.21 -30.51
N PRO A 111 -34.15 -26.55 -30.62
CA PRO A 111 -33.01 -27.41 -30.30
C PRO A 111 -31.80 -26.92 -31.07
N THR A 112 -30.73 -26.59 -30.34
CA THR A 112 -29.50 -26.14 -30.98
C THR A 112 -28.93 -27.34 -31.72
N LEU A 113 -28.95 -27.29 -33.05
CA LEU A 113 -28.46 -28.33 -33.97
C LEU A 113 -26.92 -28.53 -33.90
N LEU A 114 -26.30 -28.26 -32.75
CA LEU A 114 -24.86 -28.32 -32.52
C LEU A 114 -24.28 -29.73 -32.67
N PHE A 115 -25.12 -30.75 -32.55
CA PHE A 115 -24.77 -32.13 -32.87
C PHE A 115 -25.78 -32.74 -33.82
N ASN A 116 -25.93 -32.14 -34.99
CA ASN A 116 -26.58 -32.83 -36.10
C ASN A 116 -25.56 -33.76 -36.78
N PRO A 117 -25.65 -35.10 -36.68
CA PRO A 117 -24.68 -36.02 -37.26
C PRO A 117 -24.58 -35.89 -38.80
N VAL A 118 -25.59 -35.31 -39.44
CA VAL A 118 -25.60 -35.01 -40.88
C VAL A 118 -24.60 -33.90 -41.24
N SER A 119 -24.27 -33.00 -40.30
CA SER A 119 -23.32 -31.91 -40.53
C SER A 119 -21.86 -32.36 -40.74
N TYR A 120 -21.54 -33.60 -40.33
CA TYR A 120 -20.21 -34.21 -40.52
C TYR A 120 -19.91 -34.53 -42.00
N PHE A 121 -20.95 -34.70 -42.83
CA PHE A 121 -20.85 -35.06 -44.24
C PHE A 121 -20.95 -33.84 -45.20
N SER A 122 -21.29 -32.66 -44.70
CA SER A 122 -21.37 -31.44 -45.52
C SER A 122 -19.99 -30.81 -45.77
N LYS A 123 -19.82 -30.20 -46.96
CA LYS A 123 -18.60 -29.48 -47.36
C LYS A 123 -18.29 -28.32 -46.40
N GLU A 124 -19.30 -27.65 -45.86
CA GLU A 124 -19.13 -26.55 -44.89
C GLU A 124 -18.61 -27.02 -43.52
N GLY A 125 -19.04 -28.21 -43.07
CA GLY A 125 -18.56 -28.80 -41.81
C GLY A 125 -17.06 -29.10 -41.84
N ARG A 126 -16.56 -29.59 -42.99
CA ARG A 126 -15.12 -29.82 -43.20
C ARG A 126 -14.32 -28.52 -43.19
N GLN A 127 -14.84 -27.44 -43.79
CA GLN A 127 -14.18 -26.13 -43.79
C GLN A 127 -14.12 -25.52 -42.39
N ARG A 128 -15.23 -25.54 -41.65
CA ARG A 128 -15.26 -25.08 -40.24
C ARG A 128 -14.30 -25.87 -39.36
N ARG A 129 -14.19 -27.18 -39.55
CA ARG A 129 -13.22 -28.02 -38.81
C ARG A 129 -11.78 -27.67 -39.15
N LYS A 130 -11.47 -27.37 -40.42
CA LYS A 130 -10.15 -26.90 -40.83
C LYS A 130 -9.83 -25.56 -40.19
N LEU A 131 -10.74 -24.58 -40.28
CA LEU A 131 -10.57 -23.26 -39.64
C LEU A 131 -10.32 -23.38 -38.14
N ARG A 132 -11.13 -24.18 -37.44
CA ARG A 132 -10.97 -24.44 -36.01
C ARG A 132 -9.60 -25.04 -35.68
N LYS A 133 -9.12 -26.01 -36.47
CA LYS A 133 -7.78 -26.58 -36.30
C LYS A 133 -6.68 -25.54 -36.48
N TYR A 134 -6.82 -24.61 -37.42
CA TYR A 134 -5.85 -23.53 -37.61
C TYR A 134 -5.84 -22.57 -36.42
N LEU A 135 -7.01 -22.14 -35.95
CA LEU A 135 -7.13 -21.24 -34.80
C LEU A 135 -6.49 -21.84 -33.54
N THR A 136 -6.82 -23.10 -33.21
CA THR A 136 -6.24 -23.78 -32.05
C THR A 136 -4.71 -23.91 -32.17
N ARG A 137 -4.20 -24.22 -33.36
CA ARG A 137 -2.75 -24.31 -33.60
C ARG A 137 -2.06 -22.95 -33.44
N GLU A 138 -2.69 -21.85 -33.86
CA GLU A 138 -2.13 -20.51 -33.66
C GLU A 138 -2.08 -20.14 -32.17
N GLU A 139 -3.13 -20.45 -31.42
CA GLU A 139 -3.20 -20.22 -29.97
C GLU A 139 -2.10 -20.98 -29.23
N GLU A 140 -1.93 -22.28 -29.52
CA GLU A 140 -0.88 -23.10 -28.94
C GLU A 140 0.52 -22.54 -29.24
N ARG A 141 0.76 -22.09 -30.48
CA ARG A 141 2.05 -21.50 -30.87
C ARG A 141 2.34 -20.21 -30.11
N ARG A 142 1.33 -19.36 -29.88
CA ARG A 142 1.47 -18.13 -29.09
C ARG A 142 1.82 -18.45 -27.64
N GLN A 143 1.11 -19.38 -27.03
CA GLN A 143 1.37 -19.81 -25.65
C GLN A 143 2.78 -20.37 -25.47
N GLN A 144 3.27 -21.17 -26.43
CA GLN A 144 4.64 -21.70 -26.40
C GLN A 144 5.69 -20.57 -26.49
N GLN A 145 5.50 -19.60 -27.38
CA GLN A 145 6.42 -18.47 -27.52
C GLN A 145 6.47 -17.59 -26.26
N GLU A 146 5.33 -17.34 -25.63
CA GLU A 146 5.26 -16.59 -24.38
C GLU A 146 5.96 -17.33 -23.24
N ALA A 147 5.73 -18.64 -23.11
CA ALA A 147 6.39 -19.46 -22.10
C ALA A 147 7.92 -19.50 -22.28
N GLU A 148 8.41 -19.59 -23.52
CA GLU A 148 9.84 -19.59 -23.83
C GLU A 148 10.49 -18.24 -23.49
N ARG A 149 9.83 -17.12 -23.82
CA ARG A 149 10.29 -15.77 -23.47
C ARG A 149 10.44 -15.60 -21.95
N LEU A 150 9.42 -16.00 -21.19
CA LEU A 150 9.43 -15.93 -19.73
C LEU A 150 10.56 -16.79 -19.14
N ARG A 151 10.80 -17.97 -19.71
CA ARG A 151 11.90 -18.85 -19.27
C ARG A 151 13.27 -18.20 -19.50
N LEU A 152 13.51 -17.64 -20.68
CA LEU A 152 14.77 -16.96 -20.99
C LEU A 152 15.00 -15.75 -20.07
N GLU A 153 13.96 -14.98 -19.79
CA GLU A 153 14.03 -13.86 -18.86
C GLU A 153 14.41 -14.31 -17.45
N GLN A 154 13.79 -15.39 -16.95
CA GLN A 154 14.16 -15.99 -15.66
C GLN A 154 15.61 -16.48 -15.65
N GLU A 155 16.09 -17.13 -16.71
CA GLU A 155 17.46 -17.59 -16.81
C GLU A 155 18.46 -16.41 -16.80
N GLN A 156 18.16 -15.31 -17.51
CA GLN A 156 18.96 -14.08 -17.47
C GLN A 156 18.98 -13.44 -16.08
N GLN A 157 17.83 -13.34 -15.41
CA GLN A 157 17.75 -12.83 -14.04
C GLN A 157 18.61 -13.68 -13.08
N ARG A 158 18.56 -15.02 -13.21
CA ARG A 158 19.41 -15.94 -12.42
C ARG A 158 20.89 -15.77 -12.72
N GLN A 159 21.28 -15.58 -13.99
CA GLN A 159 22.67 -15.33 -14.36
C GLN A 159 23.18 -13.98 -13.83
N ASN A 160 22.36 -12.94 -13.94
CA ASN A 160 22.66 -11.62 -13.38
C ASN A 160 22.85 -11.69 -11.87
N TYR A 161 21.95 -12.37 -11.15
CA TYR A 161 22.09 -12.60 -9.71
C TYR A 161 23.39 -13.34 -9.39
N ASN A 162 23.67 -14.45 -10.06
CA ASN A 162 24.88 -15.26 -9.85
C ASN A 162 26.20 -14.52 -10.17
N ARG A 163 26.18 -13.47 -11.02
CA ARG A 163 27.36 -12.65 -11.32
C ARG A 163 27.85 -11.88 -10.09
N PHE A 164 26.95 -11.48 -9.18
CA PHE A 164 27.30 -10.67 -8.00
C PHE A 164 27.93 -11.45 -6.84
N PHE A 165 28.01 -12.79 -6.91
CA PHE A 165 28.47 -13.62 -5.78
C PHE A 165 29.76 -14.42 -6.06
N LYS A 166 30.38 -14.30 -7.25
CA LYS A 166 31.54 -15.13 -7.62
C LYS A 166 32.91 -14.56 -7.24
N ASP A 167 33.04 -13.26 -6.97
CA ASP A 167 34.33 -12.64 -6.66
C ASP A 167 34.50 -12.44 -5.15
N ASN A 168 34.93 -13.49 -4.44
CA ASN A 168 35.34 -13.47 -3.03
C ASN A 168 36.87 -13.49 -2.85
N THR A 169 37.65 -12.93 -3.78
CA THR A 169 39.13 -12.88 -3.71
C THR A 169 39.64 -11.55 -3.15
N GLY A 170 39.07 -11.07 -2.05
CA GLY A 170 39.39 -9.78 -1.43
C GLY A 170 39.77 -9.81 0.04
N TYR A 171 39.87 -11.00 0.67
CA TYR A 171 40.35 -11.15 2.04
C TYR A 171 41.54 -12.10 2.05
N ARG A 172 42.75 -11.53 1.97
CA ARG A 172 43.98 -12.18 2.41
C ARG A 172 44.93 -11.12 2.93
#